data_AF-N1ZGQ3-F1
#
_entry.id   AF-N1ZGQ3-F1
#
_cell.length_a   1.000
_cell.length_b   1.000
_cell.length_c   1.000
_cell.angle_alpha   90.00
_cell.angle_beta   90.00
_cell.angle_gamma   90.00
#
_symmetry.space_group_name_H-M   'P 1'
#
loop_
_entity.id
_entity.type
_entity.pdbx_description
1 polymer ?
#
loop_
_entity_poly.entity_id
_entity_poly.type
_entity_poly.pdbx_seq_one_letter_code
_entity_poly.pdbx_strand_id
1 'polypeptide(L)'
;MYPYRSNTNIYQKNTSINTREASLSVTKQDLKQDKRLLELLEIAQQETIESLSAFEALIKNEALQPDIETLRNAYLDEIKHLKLLQEILYNITGKPSSMQQPTQSTATETTHQNVSSEIEKTLHQEMEQTDFFRELLIAIPETDLRDILFEIITDKQDHCIRLCFLFSKYK
;
A
#
# COMPACT_ATOMS: atom_id res chain seq x y z
N MET A 1 29.56 -17.33 -2.71
CA MET A 1 28.58 -18.05 -3.55
C MET A 1 27.75 -18.94 -2.65
N TYR A 2 26.45 -18.69 -2.54
CA TYR A 2 25.55 -19.58 -1.81
C TYR A 2 25.25 -20.84 -2.67
N PRO A 3 25.37 -22.06 -2.12
CA PRO A 3 25.12 -23.27 -2.89
C PRO A 3 23.61 -23.53 -3.01
N TYR A 4 23.15 -23.64 -4.26
CA TYR A 4 21.82 -24.18 -4.61
C TYR A 4 21.67 -25.59 -4.03
N ARG A 5 20.64 -25.82 -3.19
CA ARG A 5 20.18 -27.16 -2.83
C ARG A 5 19.06 -27.60 -3.77
N SER A 6 19.43 -28.43 -4.74
CA SER A 6 18.54 -29.30 -5.49
C SER A 6 18.14 -30.50 -4.61
N ASN A 7 16.97 -30.43 -3.97
CA ASN A 7 16.23 -31.60 -3.48
C ASN A 7 14.79 -31.20 -3.10
N THR A 8 13.90 -31.18 -4.08
CA THR A 8 12.47 -30.83 -3.97
C THR A 8 11.56 -31.97 -3.47
N ASN A 9 12.10 -32.96 -2.74
CA ASN A 9 11.34 -34.15 -2.33
C ASN A 9 11.11 -34.29 -0.81
N ILE A 10 11.30 -33.23 0.00
CA ILE A 10 11.13 -33.30 1.46
C ILE A 10 9.70 -32.89 1.91
N TYR A 11 8.90 -32.24 1.06
CA TYR A 11 7.58 -31.71 1.42
C TYR A 11 6.39 -32.55 0.91
N GLN A 12 6.48 -33.87 0.93
CA GLN A 12 5.32 -34.70 0.56
C GLN A 12 4.89 -35.76 1.58
N LYS A 13 5.53 -35.87 2.76
CA LYS A 13 5.27 -37.05 3.59
C LYS A 13 4.58 -36.89 4.94
N ASN A 14 4.34 -35.70 5.49
CA ASN A 14 3.59 -35.59 6.76
C ASN A 14 2.91 -34.24 6.98
N THR A 15 2.39 -33.62 5.92
CA THR A 15 1.39 -32.56 6.11
C THR A 15 0.05 -33.20 5.75
N SER A 16 -0.58 -33.84 6.73
CA SER A 16 -2.02 -33.75 6.82
C SER A 16 -2.31 -32.27 6.94
N ILE A 17 -2.42 -31.60 5.78
CA ILE A 17 -3.03 -30.29 5.68
C ILE A 17 -4.35 -30.52 6.37
N ASN A 18 -4.50 -29.97 7.57
CA ASN A 18 -5.81 -29.64 8.07
C ASN A 18 -6.37 -28.75 6.97
N THR A 19 -7.09 -29.35 6.02
CA THR A 19 -8.20 -28.73 5.35
C THR A 19 -9.10 -28.26 6.47
N ARG A 20 -8.77 -27.07 7.01
CA ARG A 20 -9.74 -26.22 7.67
C ARG A 20 -10.78 -26.01 6.60
N GLU A 21 -11.77 -26.89 6.64
CA GLU A 21 -13.13 -26.69 6.23
C GLU A 21 -13.28 -25.55 5.22
N ALA A 22 -13.21 -25.94 3.95
CA ALA A 22 -13.73 -25.18 2.82
C ALA A 22 -15.27 -25.10 2.91
N SER A 23 -15.80 -24.59 4.02
CA SER A 23 -17.25 -24.52 4.28
C SER A 23 -17.64 -23.34 5.16
N LEU A 24 -17.04 -22.19 4.94
CA LEU A 24 -17.62 -20.88 5.22
C LEU A 24 -17.20 -20.00 4.04
N SER A 25 -17.93 -20.11 2.92
CA SER A 25 -17.78 -19.15 1.83
C SER A 25 -18.28 -17.80 2.36
N VAL A 26 -17.39 -17.02 2.96
CA VAL A 26 -17.70 -15.63 3.32
C VAL A 26 -18.07 -14.94 2.02
N THR A 27 -19.35 -14.60 1.90
CA THR A 27 -19.89 -13.99 0.70
C THR A 27 -19.70 -12.48 0.75
N LYS A 28 -19.77 -11.81 -0.40
CA LYS A 28 -19.79 -10.33 -0.46
C LYS A 28 -20.83 -9.70 0.46
N GLN A 29 -21.93 -10.41 0.73
CA GLN A 29 -22.98 -9.96 1.65
C GLN A 29 -22.53 -9.95 3.11
N ASP A 30 -21.61 -10.84 3.51
CA ASP A 30 -21.02 -10.88 4.86
C ASP A 30 -19.99 -9.74 5.01
N LEU A 31 -19.17 -9.49 3.98
CA LEU A 31 -18.22 -8.38 3.96
C LEU A 31 -18.91 -7.01 4.04
N LYS A 32 -20.06 -6.87 3.38
CA LYS A 32 -20.87 -5.64 3.43
C LYS A 32 -21.45 -5.36 4.83
N GLN A 33 -21.61 -6.39 5.65
CA GLN A 33 -22.13 -6.26 7.01
C GLN A 33 -21.00 -6.05 8.03
N ASP A 34 -19.76 -6.31 7.67
CA ASP A 34 -18.59 -6.07 8.50
C ASP A 34 -18.23 -4.58 8.54
N LYS A 35 -18.77 -3.88 9.54
CA LYS A 35 -18.49 -2.46 9.78
C LYS A 35 -17.01 -2.18 10.01
N ARG A 36 -16.29 -3.09 10.67
CA ARG A 36 -14.87 -2.92 10.96
C ARG A 36 -14.06 -2.95 9.67
N LEU A 37 -14.37 -3.86 8.75
CA LEU A 37 -13.71 -3.92 7.45
C LEU A 37 -13.93 -2.63 6.64
N LEU A 38 -15.16 -2.11 6.64
CA LEU A 38 -15.46 -0.86 5.94
C LEU A 38 -14.70 0.33 6.55
N GLU A 39 -14.64 0.43 7.88
CA GLU A 39 -13.84 1.45 8.57
C GLU A 39 -12.34 1.33 8.22
N LEU A 40 -11.81 0.10 8.17
CA LEU A 40 -10.42 -0.12 7.76
C LEU A 40 -10.17 0.31 6.31
N LEU A 41 -11.12 0.09 5.39
CA LEU A 41 -11.00 0.54 4.00
C LEU A 41 -11.11 2.06 3.85
N GLU A 42 -11.86 2.73 4.73
CA GLU A 42 -11.90 4.20 4.80
C GLU A 42 -10.57 4.76 5.33
N ILE A 43 -10.01 4.16 6.38
CA ILE A 43 -8.67 4.49 6.91
C ILE A 43 -7.61 4.28 5.82
N ALA A 44 -7.66 3.15 5.09
CA ALA A 44 -6.75 2.86 3.99
C ALA A 44 -6.74 3.96 2.91
N GLN A 45 -7.92 4.47 2.55
CA GLN A 45 -8.03 5.57 1.58
C GLN A 45 -7.43 6.87 2.13
N GLN A 46 -7.72 7.19 3.40
CA GLN A 46 -7.18 8.39 4.05
C GLN A 46 -5.64 8.34 4.14
N GLU A 47 -5.08 7.21 4.56
CA GLU A 47 -3.63 7.00 4.62
C GLU A 47 -2.99 7.09 3.22
N THR A 48 -3.65 6.58 2.18
CA THR A 48 -3.18 6.71 0.79
C THR A 48 -3.17 8.16 0.33
N ILE A 49 -4.17 8.97 0.71
CA ILE A 49 -4.22 10.42 0.42
C ILE A 49 -3.09 11.17 1.14
N GLU A 50 -2.76 10.76 2.35
CA GLU A 50 -1.64 11.33 3.09
C GLU A 50 -0.29 10.96 2.43
N SER A 51 -0.15 9.75 1.91
CA SER A 51 1.05 9.33 1.16
C SER A 51 1.19 10.14 -0.14
N LEU A 52 0.09 10.34 -0.87
CA LEU A 52 0.05 11.23 -2.05
C LEU A 52 0.57 12.63 -1.73
N SER A 53 0.13 13.19 -0.60
CA SER A 53 0.53 14.52 -0.16
C SER A 53 2.03 14.56 0.21
N ALA A 54 2.54 13.48 0.81
CA ALA A 54 3.96 13.34 1.14
C ALA A 54 4.84 13.27 -0.12
N PHE A 55 4.46 12.45 -1.12
CA PHE A 55 5.16 12.40 -2.40
C PHE A 55 5.07 13.71 -3.18
N GLU A 56 3.93 14.41 -3.15
CA GLU A 56 3.77 15.72 -3.76
C GLU A 56 4.75 16.75 -3.15
N ALA A 57 4.93 16.71 -1.83
CA ALA A 57 5.90 17.57 -1.14
C ALA A 57 7.34 17.27 -1.58
N LEU A 58 7.72 15.98 -1.67
CA LEU A 58 9.05 15.57 -2.17
C LEU A 58 9.29 16.01 -3.62
N ILE A 59 8.28 15.90 -4.49
CA ILE A 59 8.38 16.31 -5.90
C ILE A 59 8.60 17.83 -6.04
N LYS A 60 8.02 18.63 -5.14
CA LYS A 60 8.19 20.09 -5.11
C LYS A 60 9.57 20.52 -4.59
N ASN A 61 10.32 19.64 -3.95
CA ASN A 61 11.63 19.95 -3.41
C ASN A 61 12.69 20.07 -4.54
N GLU A 62 13.35 21.22 -4.64
CA GLU A 62 14.35 21.48 -5.69
C GLU A 62 15.60 20.59 -5.58
N ALA A 63 15.93 20.10 -4.38
CA ALA A 63 17.10 19.24 -4.20
C ALA A 63 16.92 17.84 -4.82
N LEU A 64 15.66 17.41 -5.00
CA LEU A 64 15.28 16.09 -5.51
C LEU A 64 15.01 16.08 -7.02
N GLN A 65 15.20 17.20 -7.71
CA GLN A 65 15.03 17.28 -9.17
C GLN A 65 15.82 16.21 -9.95
N PRO A 66 17.05 15.81 -9.56
CA PRO A 66 17.77 14.74 -10.24
C PRO A 66 17.07 13.37 -10.21
N ASP A 67 16.25 13.09 -9.20
CA ASP A 67 15.55 11.81 -9.02
C ASP A 67 14.01 11.94 -9.08
N ILE A 68 13.52 13.04 -9.68
CA ILE A 68 12.09 13.36 -9.72
C ILE A 68 11.24 12.28 -10.42
N GLU A 69 11.80 11.56 -11.39
CA GLU A 69 11.10 10.47 -12.08
C GLU A 69 10.76 9.32 -11.13
N THR A 70 11.69 8.98 -10.22
CA THR A 70 11.46 7.95 -9.19
C THR A 70 10.29 8.33 -8.29
N LEU A 71 10.23 9.60 -7.87
CA LEU A 71 9.16 10.13 -7.03
C LEU A 71 7.83 10.24 -7.77
N ARG A 72 7.86 10.63 -9.06
CA ARG A 72 6.68 10.70 -9.91
C ARG A 72 6.05 9.34 -10.16
N ASN A 73 6.85 8.30 -10.38
CA ASN A 73 6.34 6.96 -10.55
C ASN A 73 5.61 6.50 -9.28
N ALA A 74 6.26 6.63 -8.11
CA ALA A 74 5.62 6.31 -6.83
C ALA A 74 4.33 7.11 -6.60
N TYR A 75 4.33 8.41 -6.91
CA TYR A 75 3.14 9.25 -6.83
C TYR A 75 1.99 8.74 -7.74
N LEU A 76 2.29 8.29 -8.96
CA LEU A 76 1.28 7.74 -9.86
C LEU A 76 0.75 6.40 -9.36
N ASP A 77 1.61 5.58 -8.75
CA ASP A 77 1.22 4.33 -8.11
C ASP A 77 0.28 4.60 -6.92
N GLU A 78 0.53 5.63 -6.11
CA GLU A 78 -0.41 6.04 -5.05
C GLU A 78 -1.78 6.51 -5.59
N ILE A 79 -1.81 7.21 -6.73
CA ILE A 79 -3.08 7.57 -7.39
C ILE A 79 -3.84 6.31 -7.80
N LYS A 80 -3.12 5.32 -8.32
CA LYS A 80 -3.67 4.02 -8.69
C LYS A 80 -4.17 3.26 -7.46
N HIS A 81 -3.42 3.24 -6.35
CA HIS A 81 -3.85 2.63 -5.08
C HIS A 81 -5.17 3.20 -4.59
N LEU A 82 -5.33 4.53 -4.64
CA LEU A 82 -6.58 5.17 -4.22
C LEU A 82 -7.76 4.71 -5.08
N LYS A 83 -7.58 4.60 -6.41
CA LYS A 83 -8.62 4.09 -7.31
C LYS A 83 -8.94 2.62 -7.04
N LEU A 84 -7.93 1.79 -6.79
CA LEU A 84 -8.09 0.38 -6.46
C LEU A 84 -8.84 0.18 -5.13
N LEU A 85 -8.58 1.02 -4.12
CA LEU A 85 -9.32 0.99 -2.86
C LEU A 85 -10.78 1.42 -3.03
N GLN A 86 -11.03 2.42 -3.86
CA GLN A 86 -12.39 2.81 -4.24
C GLN A 86 -13.12 1.68 -4.98
N GLU A 87 -12.42 0.92 -5.83
CA GLU A 87 -12.94 -0.26 -6.50
C GLU A 87 -13.28 -1.38 -5.51
N ILE A 88 -12.40 -1.68 -4.54
CA ILE A 88 -12.69 -2.65 -3.46
C ILE A 88 -13.96 -2.24 -2.71
N LEU A 89 -14.07 -0.97 -2.30
CA LEU A 89 -15.23 -0.48 -1.56
C LEU A 89 -16.51 -0.52 -2.40
N TYR A 90 -16.43 -0.22 -3.70
CA TYR A 90 -17.53 -0.37 -4.64
C TYR A 90 -17.96 -1.84 -4.78
N ASN A 91 -17.00 -2.76 -4.93
CA ASN A 91 -17.26 -4.19 -5.08
C ASN A 91 -17.92 -4.81 -3.83
N ILE A 92 -17.61 -4.28 -2.63
CA ILE A 92 -18.24 -4.72 -1.37
C ILE A 92 -19.61 -4.07 -1.18
N THR A 93 -19.72 -2.76 -1.32
CA THR A 93 -20.92 -2.01 -0.91
C THR A 93 -21.96 -1.84 -2.03
N GLY A 94 -21.52 -1.86 -3.29
CA GLY A 94 -22.29 -1.52 -4.49
C GLY A 94 -22.54 -0.03 -4.67
N LYS A 95 -21.92 0.84 -3.85
CA LYS A 95 -22.08 2.29 -3.90
C LYS A 95 -20.79 2.94 -4.38
N PRO A 96 -20.84 3.90 -5.32
CA PRO A 96 -19.64 4.66 -5.69
C PRO A 96 -19.14 5.42 -4.46
N SER A 97 -17.83 5.36 -4.21
CA SER A 97 -17.21 6.12 -3.12
C SER A 97 -17.49 7.61 -3.32
N SER A 98 -17.97 8.28 -2.26
CA SER A 98 -18.20 9.73 -2.26
C SER A 98 -16.93 10.53 -1.95
N MET A 99 -15.79 9.86 -1.72
CA MET A 99 -14.55 10.56 -1.42
C MET A 99 -14.11 11.40 -2.63
N GLN A 100 -14.01 12.71 -2.38
CA GLN A 100 -13.52 13.68 -3.35
C GLN A 100 -12.10 13.28 -3.76
N GLN A 101 -11.78 13.38 -5.05
CA GLN A 101 -10.39 13.32 -5.51
C GLN A 101 -9.54 14.26 -4.65
N PRO A 102 -8.30 13.89 -4.28
CA PRO A 102 -7.46 14.72 -3.43
C PRO A 102 -7.40 16.12 -4.03
N THR A 103 -8.07 17.06 -3.37
CA THR A 103 -7.95 18.49 -3.66
C THR A 103 -6.50 18.84 -3.38
N GLN A 104 -5.83 19.41 -4.38
CA GLN A 104 -4.46 19.92 -4.26
C GLN A 104 -4.32 20.62 -2.91
N SER A 105 -3.58 19.98 -1.99
CA SER A 105 -3.40 20.53 -0.67
C SER A 105 -2.65 21.85 -0.83
N THR A 106 -3.22 22.94 -0.33
CA THR A 106 -2.57 24.25 -0.28
C THR A 106 -1.28 24.10 0.49
N ALA A 107 -0.17 24.02 -0.24
CA ALA A 107 1.16 23.84 0.31
C ALA A 107 1.46 24.98 1.28
N THR A 108 1.53 24.67 2.57
CA THR A 108 2.24 25.53 3.52
C THR A 108 3.70 25.52 3.12
N GLU A 109 4.24 26.71 2.85
CA GLU A 109 5.63 26.96 2.48
C GLU A 109 6.59 26.21 3.43
N THR A 110 7.12 25.08 2.97
CA THR A 110 8.13 24.34 3.72
C THR A 110 9.45 25.08 3.62
N THR A 111 9.72 25.83 4.68
CA THR A 111 11.00 26.45 5.02
C THR A 111 12.07 25.37 4.98
N HIS A 112 12.98 25.40 4.00
CA HIS A 112 14.24 24.63 3.89
C HIS A 112 14.48 23.54 4.96
N GLN A 113 13.59 22.55 5.06
CA GLN A 113 13.77 21.44 5.96
C GLN A 113 14.73 20.46 5.29
N ASN A 114 15.55 19.80 6.10
CA ASN A 114 16.57 18.89 5.63
C ASN A 114 15.89 17.81 4.76
N VAL A 115 16.22 17.77 3.47
CA VAL A 115 15.66 16.84 2.46
C VAL A 115 15.72 15.39 2.95
N SER A 116 16.79 15.02 3.67
CA SER A 116 16.93 13.70 4.28
C SER A 116 15.83 13.40 5.30
N SER A 117 15.42 14.39 6.11
CA SER A 117 14.35 14.24 7.09
C SER A 117 12.96 14.11 6.44
N GLU A 118 12.71 14.79 5.32
CA GLU A 118 11.47 14.63 4.56
C GLU A 118 11.38 13.22 3.96
N ILE A 119 12.47 12.73 3.35
CA ILE A 119 12.54 11.37 2.82
C ILE A 119 12.36 10.33 3.93
N GLU A 120 13.02 10.52 5.08
CA GLU A 120 12.90 9.62 6.24
C GLU A 120 11.46 9.53 6.74
N LYS A 121 10.79 10.68 6.84
CA LYS A 121 9.38 10.72 7.24
C LYS A 121 8.50 9.96 6.24
N THR A 122 8.65 10.20 4.93
CA THR A 122 7.88 9.49 3.90
C THR A 122 8.20 7.99 3.91
N LEU A 123 9.46 7.60 4.13
CA LEU A 123 9.86 6.20 4.23
C LEU A 123 9.15 5.50 5.40
N HIS A 124 9.16 6.10 6.59
CA HIS A 124 8.49 5.52 7.75
C HIS A 124 6.98 5.37 7.52
N GLN A 125 6.36 6.38 6.91
CA GLN A 125 4.95 6.33 6.55
C GLN A 125 4.65 5.18 5.57
N GLU A 126 5.45 5.00 4.52
CA GLU A 126 5.29 3.89 3.57
C GLU A 126 5.47 2.51 4.23
N MET A 127 6.39 2.39 5.19
CA MET A 127 6.59 1.16 5.95
C MET A 127 5.38 0.82 6.83
N GLU A 128 4.86 1.80 7.58
CA GLU A 128 3.67 1.62 8.42
C GLU A 128 2.44 1.24 7.58
N GLN A 129 2.25 1.91 6.43
CA GLN A 129 1.16 1.59 5.51
C GLN A 129 1.32 0.20 4.91
N THR A 130 2.53 -0.22 4.56
CA THR A 130 2.79 -1.59 4.07
C THR A 130 2.33 -2.64 5.07
N ASP A 131 2.62 -2.44 6.36
CA ASP A 131 2.20 -3.34 7.43
C ASP A 131 0.68 -3.30 7.63
N PHE A 132 0.08 -2.10 7.60
CA PHE A 132 -1.37 -1.94 7.64
C PHE A 132 -2.08 -2.69 6.50
N PHE A 133 -1.61 -2.56 5.26
CA PHE A 133 -2.20 -3.27 4.11
C PHE A 133 -2.04 -4.79 4.22
N ARG A 134 -0.95 -5.30 4.81
CA ARG A 134 -0.78 -6.74 5.09
C ARG A 134 -1.82 -7.25 6.10
N GLU A 135 -2.11 -6.48 7.14
CA GLU A 135 -3.16 -6.82 8.10
C GLU A 135 -4.55 -6.77 7.44
N LEU A 136 -4.80 -5.77 6.60
CA LEU A 136 -6.04 -5.66 5.82
C LEU A 136 -6.23 -6.85 4.86
N LEU A 137 -5.15 -7.30 4.22
CA LEU A 137 -5.15 -8.49 3.35
C LEU A 137 -5.55 -9.76 4.10
N ILE A 138 -5.18 -9.90 5.38
CA ILE A 138 -5.57 -11.05 6.21
C ILE A 138 -7.07 -10.97 6.57
N ALA A 139 -7.61 -9.76 6.72
CA ALA A 139 -9.01 -9.54 7.05
C ALA A 139 -9.98 -9.84 5.89
N ILE A 140 -9.52 -9.79 4.64
CA ILE A 140 -10.35 -10.04 3.46
C ILE A 140 -10.15 -11.48 2.96
N PRO A 141 -11.20 -12.34 2.98
CA PRO A 141 -11.11 -13.73 2.51
C PRO A 141 -11.28 -13.89 0.98
N GLU A 142 -11.84 -12.89 0.29
CA GLU A 142 -12.16 -12.96 -1.14
C GLU A 142 -10.90 -12.80 -2.01
N THR A 143 -10.65 -13.73 -2.93
CA THR A 143 -9.41 -13.78 -3.72
C THR A 143 -9.24 -12.56 -4.62
N ASP A 144 -10.27 -12.16 -5.36
CA ASP A 144 -10.20 -11.02 -6.28
C ASP A 144 -9.81 -9.71 -5.57
N LEU A 145 -10.36 -9.47 -4.36
CA LEU A 145 -10.05 -8.30 -3.56
C LEU A 145 -8.64 -8.38 -2.94
N ARG A 146 -8.19 -9.58 -2.60
CA ARG A 146 -6.83 -9.82 -2.10
C ARG A 146 -5.78 -9.55 -3.16
N ASP A 147 -6.04 -9.91 -4.42
CA ASP A 147 -5.10 -9.67 -5.52
C ASP A 147 -4.83 -8.17 -5.71
N ILE A 148 -5.88 -7.34 -5.58
CA ILE A 148 -5.75 -5.87 -5.59
C ILE A 148 -4.86 -5.40 -4.41
N LEU A 149 -5.09 -5.92 -3.21
CA LEU A 149 -4.28 -5.55 -2.04
C LEU A 149 -2.83 -6.04 -2.16
N PHE A 150 -2.60 -7.21 -2.75
CA PHE A 150 -1.25 -7.71 -3.02
C PHE A 150 -0.48 -6.80 -3.98
N GLU A 151 -1.13 -6.27 -4.99
CA GLU A 151 -0.55 -5.28 -5.91
C GLU A 151 -0.12 -4.03 -5.12
N ILE A 152 -1.03 -3.44 -4.33
CA ILE A 152 -0.72 -2.27 -3.48
C ILE A 152 0.47 -2.54 -2.55
N ILE A 153 0.46 -3.68 -1.84
CA ILE A 153 1.53 -4.05 -0.91
C ILE A 153 2.88 -4.18 -1.63
N THR A 154 2.89 -4.68 -2.86
CA THR A 154 4.12 -4.87 -3.65
C THR A 154 4.68 -3.53 -4.10
N ASP A 155 3.82 -2.65 -4.62
CA ASP A 155 4.18 -1.29 -5.04
C ASP A 155 4.72 -0.48 -3.82
N LYS A 156 4.04 -0.55 -2.67
CA LYS A 156 4.49 0.07 -1.39
C LYS A 156 5.87 -0.42 -0.92
N GLN A 157 6.17 -1.72 -1.07
CA GLN A 157 7.50 -2.25 -0.76
C GLN A 157 8.57 -1.70 -1.69
N ASP A 158 8.25 -1.55 -2.98
CA ASP A 158 9.15 -0.92 -3.96
C ASP A 158 9.39 0.57 -3.63
N HIS A 159 8.34 1.29 -3.20
CA HIS A 159 8.46 2.67 -2.71
C HIS A 159 9.43 2.77 -1.53
N CYS A 160 9.31 1.89 -0.53
CA CYS A 160 10.24 1.84 0.60
C CYS A 160 11.69 1.64 0.15
N ILE A 161 11.93 0.76 -0.81
CA ILE A 161 13.28 0.52 -1.37
C ILE A 161 13.82 1.77 -2.07
N ARG A 162 13.00 2.42 -2.89
CA ARG A 162 13.37 3.68 -3.58
C ARG A 162 13.68 4.79 -2.59
N LEU A 163 12.85 4.95 -1.56
CA LEU A 163 13.05 5.98 -0.52
C LEU A 163 14.30 5.68 0.32
N CYS A 164 14.60 4.41 0.62
CA CYS A 164 15.87 4.04 1.27
C CYS A 164 17.09 4.43 0.43
N PHE A 165 17.02 4.23 -0.90
CA PHE A 165 18.07 4.65 -1.81
C PHE A 165 18.23 6.18 -1.83
N LEU A 166 17.13 6.92 -1.95
CA LEU A 166 17.16 8.39 -1.91
C LEU A 166 17.68 8.90 -0.56
N PHE A 167 17.22 8.33 0.55
CA PHE A 167 17.70 8.69 1.88
C PHE A 167 19.21 8.51 1.98
N SER A 168 19.74 7.39 1.48
CA SER A 168 21.19 7.12 1.48
C SER A 168 21.98 8.08 0.59
N LYS A 169 21.38 8.58 -0.50
CA LYS A 169 22.00 9.52 -1.45
C LYS A 169 22.05 10.96 -0.93
N TYR A 170 21.05 11.36 -0.15
CA TYR A 170 20.83 12.74 0.32
C TYR A 170 21.12 12.93 1.82
N LYS A 171 21.61 11.89 2.50
CA LYS A 171 22.08 11.92 3.90
C LYS A 171 23.44 12.60 4.05
#